data_AF-A0A7X4H6N8-F1
#
_entry.id   AF-A0A7X4H6N8-F1
#
_cell.length_a   1.000
_cell.length_b   1.000
_cell.length_c   1.000
_cell.angle_alpha   90.00
_cell.angle_beta   90.00
_cell.angle_gamma   90.00
#
_symmetry.space_group_name_H-M   'P 1'
#
loop_
_entity.id
_entity.type
_entity.pdbx_description
1 polymer ?
#
loop_
_entity_poly.entity_id
_entity_poly.type
_entity_poly.pdbx_seq_one_letter_code
_entity_poly.pdbx_strand_id
1 'polypeptide(L)'
;DGAYQAVSVIGLDDTSLFGRPQLEQGSIADLYADDAFVVVRDTEFGKLGHPVVGSEFQINDRRAVVAGIARVAAGGLFGVPTLYT
;
A
#
# COMPACT_ATOMS: atom_id res chain seq x y z
N ASP A 1 0.81 2.61 -20.35
CA ASP A 1 1.57 3.86 -20.13
C ASP A 1 2.95 3.75 -19.52
N GLY A 2 3.42 2.60 -19.00
CA GLY A 2 4.84 2.44 -18.63
C GLY A 2 5.39 3.49 -17.66
N ALA A 3 4.50 4.20 -16.96
CA ALA A 3 4.85 5.25 -16.03
C ALA A 3 5.30 4.59 -14.72
N TYR A 4 6.57 4.78 -14.39
CA TYR A 4 7.13 4.31 -13.13
C TYR A 4 6.96 5.40 -12.08
N GLN A 5 6.43 5.00 -10.92
CA GLN A 5 6.30 5.86 -9.76
C GLN A 5 7.15 5.27 -8.64
N ALA A 6 8.07 6.07 -8.08
CA ALA A 6 8.79 5.67 -6.89
C ALA A 6 7.80 5.58 -5.71
N VAL A 7 7.90 4.51 -4.94
CA VAL A 7 7.06 4.22 -3.76
C VAL A 7 7.94 3.73 -2.61
N SER A 8 7.51 3.99 -1.37
CA SER A 8 8.11 3.43 -0.17
C SER A 8 7.35 2.17 0.24
N VAL A 9 8.04 1.03 0.32
CA VAL A 9 7.46 -0.23 0.80
C VAL A 9 7.95 -0.49 2.22
N ILE A 10 7.02 -0.69 3.15
CA ILE A 10 7.29 -0.95 4.56
C ILE A 10 6.74 -2.34 4.91
N GLY A 11 7.61 -3.25 5.32
CA GLY A 11 7.19 -4.56 5.82
C GLY A 11 6.64 -4.46 7.23
N LEU A 12 5.48 -5.07 7.48
CA LEU A 12 4.95 -5.28 8.82
C LEU A 12 5.45 -6.62 9.38
N ASP A 13 5.55 -6.72 10.70
CA ASP A 13 5.80 -7.99 11.37
C ASP A 13 4.49 -8.79 11.44
N ASP A 14 4.46 -9.94 10.77
CA ASP A 14 3.28 -10.81 10.58
C ASP A 14 2.60 -11.23 11.88
N THR A 15 3.35 -11.27 12.99
CA THR A 15 2.85 -11.73 14.29
C THR A 15 2.09 -10.65 15.07
N SER A 16 2.55 -9.40 15.01
CA SER A 16 2.01 -8.33 15.85
C SER A 16 1.20 -7.31 15.07
N LEU A 17 1.49 -7.14 13.77
CA LEU A 17 1.02 -6.03 12.95
C LEU A 17 1.13 -4.68 13.68
N PHE A 18 2.12 -4.56 14.57
CA PHE A 18 2.28 -3.40 15.42
C PHE A 18 2.81 -2.24 14.57
N GLY A 19 2.18 -1.07 14.68
CA GLY A 19 2.44 0.05 13.78
C GLY A 19 1.64 0.03 12.48
N ARG A 20 0.71 -0.94 12.31
CA ARG A 20 -0.19 -0.95 11.14
C ARG A 20 -0.99 0.36 11.04
N PRO A 21 -1.16 0.89 9.82
CA PRO A 21 -2.02 2.04 9.60
C PRO A 21 -3.50 1.65 9.84
N GLN A 22 -4.34 2.64 10.09
CA GLN A 22 -5.77 2.39 10.28
C GLN A 22 -6.39 2.07 8.92
N LEU A 23 -6.85 0.83 8.71
CA LEU A 23 -7.54 0.44 7.47
C LEU A 23 -8.87 1.18 7.34
N GLU A 24 -9.07 1.82 6.19
CA GLU A 24 -10.33 2.41 5.77
C GLU A 24 -11.14 1.44 4.90
N GLN A 25 -10.45 0.60 4.12
CA GLN A 25 -11.03 -0.40 3.22
C GLN A 25 -10.18 -1.66 3.16
N GLY A 26 -10.83 -2.78 2.84
CA GLY A 26 -10.19 -4.10 2.76
C GLY A 26 -10.11 -4.81 4.11
N SER A 27 -9.54 -6.01 4.10
CA SER A 27 -9.32 -6.81 5.31
C SER A 27 -7.82 -6.92 5.59
N ILE A 28 -7.44 -6.75 6.85
CA ILE A 28 -6.05 -7.00 7.27
C ILE A 28 -5.65 -8.46 7.06
N ALA A 29 -6.61 -9.39 7.04
CA ALA A 29 -6.34 -10.80 6.77
C ALA A 29 -5.90 -11.04 5.33
N ASP A 30 -6.18 -10.12 4.41
CA ASP A 30 -5.78 -10.25 3.01
C ASP A 30 -4.28 -9.95 2.84
N LEU A 31 -3.62 -9.28 3.80
CA LEU A 31 -2.16 -9.10 3.81
C LEU A 31 -1.38 -10.40 4.01
N TYR A 32 -2.01 -11.50 4.45
CA TYR A 32 -1.33 -12.78 4.53
C TYR A 32 -1.07 -13.42 3.15
N ALA A 33 -1.60 -12.85 2.07
CA ALA A 33 -1.25 -13.27 0.72
C ALA A 33 0.12 -12.68 0.30
N ASP A 34 0.92 -13.49 -0.38
CA ASP A 34 2.33 -13.18 -0.74
C ASP A 34 2.49 -11.95 -1.64
N ASP A 35 1.42 -11.54 -2.35
CA ASP A 35 1.38 -10.41 -3.25
C ASP A 35 0.43 -9.29 -2.78
N ALA A 36 0.00 -9.29 -1.52
CA ALA A 36 -0.93 -8.30 -0.99
C ALA A 36 -0.24 -7.07 -0.42
N PHE A 37 -0.74 -5.89 -0.79
CA PHE A 37 -0.27 -4.61 -0.30
C PHE A 37 -1.40 -3.74 0.21
N VAL A 38 -1.14 -3.00 1.28
CA VAL A 38 -2.02 -1.94 1.78
C VAL A 38 -1.48 -0.59 1.31
N VAL A 39 -2.32 0.15 0.58
CA VAL A 39 -1.98 1.47 0.06
C VAL A 39 -2.40 2.55 1.04
N VAL A 40 -1.53 3.52 1.29
CA VAL A 40 -1.87 4.67 2.13
C VAL A 40 -2.60 5.74 1.33
N ARG A 41 -3.77 6.17 1.80
CA ARG A 41 -4.51 7.32 1.29
C ARG A 41 -3.95 8.62 1.89
N ASP A 42 -2.82 9.08 1.38
CA ASP A 42 -2.25 10.40 1.68
C ASP A 42 -2.35 11.36 0.47
N THR A 43 -1.61 12.47 0.52
CA THR A 43 -1.56 13.45 -0.57
C THR A 43 -0.96 12.89 -1.87
N GLU A 44 -0.15 11.84 -1.77
CA GLU A 44 0.54 11.21 -2.89
C GLU A 44 -0.27 10.09 -3.52
N PHE A 45 -1.39 9.67 -2.90
CA PHE A 45 -2.29 8.61 -3.39
C PHE A 45 -2.74 8.81 -4.84
N GLY A 46 -2.92 10.08 -5.27
CA GLY A 46 -3.28 10.41 -6.65
C GLY A 46 -2.22 10.02 -7.67
N LYS A 47 -0.94 9.95 -7.28
CA LYS A 47 0.17 9.52 -8.17
C LYS A 47 0.07 8.05 -8.55
N LEU A 48 -0.67 7.26 -7.78
CA LEU A 48 -0.95 5.85 -8.08
C LEU A 48 -2.19 5.67 -8.99
N GLY A 49 -2.81 6.75 -9.46
CA GLY A 49 -4.00 6.67 -10.30
C GLY A 49 -5.27 6.31 -9.54
N HIS A 50 -5.33 6.63 -8.24
CA HIS A 50 -6.48 6.34 -7.36
C HIS A 50 -6.87 4.85 -7.34
N PRO A 51 -5.96 3.95 -6.93
CA PRO A 51 -6.24 2.52 -6.91
C PRO A 51 -7.36 2.18 -5.94
N VAL A 52 -8.10 1.12 -6.24
CA VAL A 52 -9.13 0.53 -5.38
C VAL A 52 -8.67 -0.84 -4.88
N VAL A 53 -9.31 -1.39 -3.84
CA VAL A 53 -9.07 -2.77 -3.42
C VAL A 53 -9.27 -3.73 -4.60
N GLY A 54 -8.34 -4.65 -4.81
CA GLY A 54 -8.27 -5.54 -5.97
C GLY A 54 -7.55 -4.95 -7.19
N SER A 55 -7.12 -3.67 -7.14
CA SER A 55 -6.26 -3.12 -8.20
C SER A 55 -4.92 -3.83 -8.23
N GLU A 56 -4.40 -4.07 -9.42
CA GLU A 56 -3.11 -4.72 -9.62
C GLU A 56 -2.06 -3.74 -10.12
N PHE A 57 -0.85 -3.86 -9.60
CA PHE A 57 0.33 -3.15 -10.08
C PHE A 57 1.56 -4.05 -10.02
N GLN A 58 2.68 -3.53 -10.51
CA GLN A 58 3.97 -4.22 -10.49
C GLN A 58 4.96 -3.44 -9.63
N ILE A 59 5.57 -4.11 -8.66
CA ILE A 59 6.64 -3.55 -7.82
C ILE A 59 7.89 -4.38 -8.08
N ASN A 60 8.93 -3.76 -8.65
CA ASN A 60 10.21 -4.42 -8.91
C ASN A 60 10.03 -5.78 -9.61
N ASP A 61 9.30 -5.79 -10.72
CA ASP A 61 8.97 -6.96 -11.52
C ASP A 61 8.09 -8.04 -10.85
N ARG A 62 7.60 -7.81 -9.63
CA ARG A 62 6.63 -8.69 -8.96
C ARG A 62 5.22 -8.13 -9.04
N ARG A 63 4.24 -9.02 -9.24
CA ARG A 63 2.81 -8.69 -9.13
C ARG A 63 2.52 -8.27 -7.71
N ALA A 64 1.68 -7.24 -7.58
CA ALA A 64 1.22 -6.73 -6.31
C ALA A 64 -0.26 -6.34 -6.44
N VAL A 65 -1.05 -6.70 -5.45
CA VAL A 65 -2.49 -6.53 -5.39
C VAL A 65 -2.84 -5.65 -4.21
N VAL A 66 -3.68 -4.65 -4.42
CA VAL A 66 -4.20 -3.82 -3.34
C VAL A 66 -5.18 -4.63 -2.49
N ALA A 67 -4.73 -5.09 -1.34
CA ALA A 67 -5.56 -5.79 -0.36
C ALA A 67 -6.36 -4.83 0.52
N GLY A 68 -5.85 -3.60 0.72
CA GLY A 68 -6.53 -2.60 1.52
C GLY A 68 -6.08 -1.18 1.26
N ILE A 69 -6.89 -0.24 1.73
CA ILE A 69 -6.56 1.19 1.74
C ILE A 69 -6.55 1.62 3.20
N ALA A 70 -5.47 2.26 3.62
CA ALA A 70 -5.31 2.72 5.00
C ALA A 70 -5.04 4.21 5.07
N ARG A 71 -5.28 4.77 6.26
CA ARG A 71 -4.94 6.13 6.62
C ARG A 71 -3.86 6.13 7.68
N VAL A 72 -2.90 7.04 7.51
CA VAL A 72 -1.85 7.33 8.49
C VAL A 72 -2.07 8.74 9.05
N ALA A 73 -1.68 8.95 10.31
CA ALA A 73 -1.82 10.25 10.96
C ALA A 73 -0.89 11.33 10.37
N ALA A 74 0.23 10.92 9.77
CA ALA A 74 1.15 11.78 9.03
C ALA A 74 1.43 11.15 7.66
N GLY A 75 1.09 11.85 6.57
CA GLY A 75 1.38 11.42 5.20
C GLY A 75 2.89 11.30 4.97
N GLY A 76 3.29 10.55 3.94
CA GLY A 76 4.70 10.25 3.67
C GLY A 76 5.58 11.50 3.66
N LEU A 77 6.57 11.55 4.54
CA LEU A 77 7.54 12.65 4.71
C LEU A 77 8.38 12.95 3.45
N PHE A 78 8.28 12.12 2.41
CA PHE A 78 9.23 12.06 1.30
C PHE A 78 8.61 12.30 -0.09
N GLY A 79 7.33 12.69 -0.17
CA GLY A 79 6.69 13.06 -1.45
C GLY A 79 6.51 11.89 -2.44
N VAL A 80 6.54 10.66 -1.92
CA VAL A 80 6.28 9.41 -2.65
C VAL A 80 5.20 8.60 -1.92
N PRO A 81 4.35 7.85 -2.65
CA PRO A 81 3.34 7.00 -2.02
C PRO A 81 3.95 5.93 -1.12
N THR A 82 3.23 5.56 -0.06
CA THR A 82 3.64 4.53 0.90
C THR A 82 2.75 3.29 0.79
N LEU A 83 3.37 2.12 0.77
CA LEU A 83 2.75 0.80 0.72
C LEU A 83 3.22 -0.05 1.90
N TYR A 84 2.31 -0.83 2.48
CA TYR A 84 2.61 -1.84 3.49
C TYR A 84 2.44 -3.24 2.92
N THR A 85 3.33 -4.15 3.28
CA THR A 85 3.27 -5.58 2.96
C THR A 85 3.44 -6.40 4.22
#